data_AF-A0A7C3PD20-F1
#
_entry.id   AF-A0A7C3PD20-F1
#
_cell.length_a   1.000
_cell.length_b   1.000
_cell.length_c   1.000
_cell.angle_alpha   90.00
_cell.angle_beta   90.00
_cell.angle_gamma   90.00
#
_symmetry.space_group_name_H-M   'P 1'
#
loop_
_entity.id
_entity.type
_entity.pdbx_description
1 polymer ?
#
loop_
_entity_poly.entity_id
_entity_poly.type
_entity_poly.pdbx_seq_one_letter_code
_entity_poly.pdbx_strand_id
1 'polypeptide(L)'
;MLTAGHAGGRIGGRFVLAEERYTAVALRRHAELDLMVITVDRNLPGYYRIAPSIAGGVAVVLGGAGFVAGEASASGVSWSTQRRVEWGTNVVESASHDRITLRFDAIPGEGTFARFDSGAGVFVRDASGGLLLAGIATNAGGRRGESEFGSIALAVNVTGRGLLPSVSAIPAPGSMCLMGACFAGFAGMRPKRRSGC
;
A
#
# COMPACT_ATOMS: atom_id res chain seq x y z
N MET A 1 9.28 8.63 -3.87
CA MET A 1 8.25 7.59 -3.65
C MET A 1 7.78 7.65 -2.21
N LEU A 2 6.48 7.53 -1.96
CA LEU A 2 5.89 7.48 -0.62
C LEU A 2 5.48 6.03 -0.29
N THR A 3 5.64 5.60 0.96
CA THR A 3 5.29 4.24 1.41
C THR A 3 5.04 4.23 2.92
N ALA A 4 4.58 3.10 3.45
CA ALA A 4 4.46 2.89 4.89
C ALA A 4 5.86 2.82 5.54
N GLY A 5 6.02 3.42 6.72
CA GLY A 5 7.29 3.46 7.43
C GLY A 5 7.83 2.08 7.80
N HIS A 6 6.95 1.18 8.26
CA HIS A 6 7.28 -0.18 8.65
C HIS A 6 7.55 -1.12 7.48
N ALA A 7 7.02 -0.83 6.28
CA ALA A 7 7.38 -1.57 5.06
C ALA A 7 8.89 -1.43 4.78
N GLY A 8 9.48 -0.36 5.28
CA GLY A 8 10.92 -0.22 5.40
C GLY A 8 11.59 0.05 4.05
N GLY A 9 12.85 -0.36 3.96
CA GLY A 9 13.75 -0.01 2.88
C GLY A 9 15.14 0.28 3.42
N ARG A 10 16.13 0.33 2.53
CA ARG A 10 17.51 0.72 2.86
C ARG A 10 18.08 1.54 1.72
N ILE A 11 19.01 2.45 2.02
CA ILE A 11 19.83 3.08 0.99
C ILE A 11 20.58 1.98 0.23
N GLY A 12 20.62 2.07 -1.09
CA GLY A 12 21.09 1.01 -2.00
C GLY A 12 20.06 -0.11 -2.27
N GLY A 13 18.90 -0.09 -1.60
CA GLY A 13 17.79 -1.00 -1.88
C GLY A 13 17.23 -0.78 -3.28
N ARG A 14 16.79 -1.86 -3.94
CA ARG A 14 16.20 -1.82 -5.28
C ARG A 14 14.69 -1.94 -5.23
N PHE A 15 14.03 -1.16 -6.06
CA PHE A 15 12.58 -1.02 -6.19
C PHE A 15 12.22 -1.25 -7.66
N VAL A 16 11.10 -1.89 -7.97
CA VAL A 16 10.65 -2.05 -9.36
C VAL A 16 9.39 -1.23 -9.56
N LEU A 17 9.43 -0.27 -10.48
CA LEU A 17 8.30 0.58 -10.86
C LEU A 17 8.19 0.60 -12.38
N ALA A 18 7.03 0.27 -12.94
CA ALA A 18 6.77 0.21 -14.39
C ALA A 18 7.80 -0.66 -15.12
N GLU A 19 8.11 -1.84 -14.56
CA GLU A 19 9.15 -2.75 -15.06
C GLU A 19 10.60 -2.21 -14.99
N GLU A 20 10.79 -0.95 -14.60
CA GLU A 20 12.09 -0.34 -14.39
C GLU A 20 12.57 -0.50 -12.94
N ARG A 21 13.90 -0.59 -12.77
CA ARG A 21 14.52 -0.71 -11.44
C ARG A 21 14.99 0.65 -10.93
N TYR A 22 14.73 0.96 -9.68
CA TYR A 22 15.17 2.20 -9.03
C TYR A 22 15.98 1.86 -7.79
N THR A 23 17.00 2.64 -7.48
CA THR A 23 17.83 2.47 -6.28
C THR A 23 17.49 3.56 -5.28
N ALA A 24 17.19 3.22 -4.03
CA ALA A 24 17.05 4.25 -2.99
C ALA A 24 18.39 4.91 -2.69
N VAL A 25 18.44 6.22 -2.79
CA VAL A 25 19.62 7.05 -2.46
C VAL A 25 19.44 7.79 -1.14
N ALA A 26 18.20 8.03 -0.70
CA ALA A 26 17.91 8.57 0.62
C ALA A 26 16.56 8.08 1.14
N LEU A 27 16.44 7.99 2.46
CA LEU A 27 15.21 7.64 3.17
C LEU A 27 14.92 8.71 4.21
N ARG A 28 13.68 9.18 4.28
CA ARG A 28 13.21 10.09 5.32
C ARG A 28 11.90 9.56 5.89
N ARG A 29 11.95 9.06 7.12
CA ARG A 29 10.76 8.64 7.87
C ARG A 29 10.06 9.84 8.47
N HIS A 30 8.74 9.78 8.55
CA HIS A 30 7.97 10.73 9.36
C HIS A 30 8.22 10.43 10.84
N ALA A 31 8.22 11.47 11.69
CA ALA A 31 8.56 11.32 13.11
C ALA A 31 7.45 10.60 13.90
N GLU A 32 6.18 10.89 13.57
CA GLU A 32 5.02 10.45 14.36
C GLU A 32 4.12 9.46 13.63
N LEU A 33 4.29 9.33 12.32
CA LEU A 33 3.38 8.55 11.49
C LEU A 33 4.14 7.46 10.78
N ASP A 34 3.42 6.40 10.47
CA ASP A 34 3.95 5.26 9.76
C ASP A 34 4.07 5.55 8.24
N LEU A 35 4.84 6.59 7.92
CA LEU A 35 5.14 7.04 6.58
C LEU A 35 6.65 7.16 6.36
N MET A 36 7.08 6.90 5.13
CA MET A 36 8.44 7.15 4.70
C MET A 36 8.49 7.65 3.27
N VAL A 37 9.34 8.65 3.05
CA VAL A 37 9.73 9.13 1.72
C VAL A 37 11.03 8.45 1.32
N ILE A 38 11.00 7.82 0.15
CA ILE A 38 12.17 7.21 -0.50
C ILE A 38 12.55 8.09 -1.68
N THR A 39 13.76 8.63 -1.64
CA THR A 39 14.40 9.29 -2.79
C THR A 39 15.14 8.23 -3.58
N VAL A 40 14.95 8.23 -4.90
CA VAL A 40 15.55 7.27 -5.82
C VAL A 40 16.61 7.93 -6.70
N ASP A 41 17.45 7.12 -7.32
CA ASP A 41 18.61 7.49 -8.14
C ASP A 41 18.27 8.20 -9.46
N ARG A 42 17.01 8.18 -9.90
CA ARG A 42 16.54 8.81 -11.14
C ARG A 42 15.07 9.22 -11.06
N ASN A 43 14.64 10.06 -11.99
CA ASN A 43 13.25 10.52 -12.08
C ASN A 43 12.28 9.35 -12.26
N LEU A 44 11.14 9.41 -11.58
CA LEU A 44 10.04 8.47 -11.75
C LEU A 44 9.29 8.76 -13.07
N PRO A 45 8.65 7.76 -13.69
CA PRO A 45 8.05 7.90 -15.03
C PRO A 45 6.77 8.75 -15.01
N GLY A 46 6.23 9.04 -13.83
CA GLY A 46 5.07 9.89 -13.65
C GLY A 46 4.71 10.01 -12.18
N TYR A 47 3.66 10.76 -11.89
CA TYR A 47 3.17 10.89 -10.54
C TYR A 47 1.69 11.30 -10.41
N TYR A 48 1.10 10.95 -9.28
CA TYR A 48 -0.17 11.44 -8.78
C TYR A 48 0.02 12.66 -7.90
N ARG A 49 -0.94 13.58 -8.00
CA ARG A 49 -1.09 14.71 -7.09
C ARG A 49 -1.74 14.24 -5.80
N ILE A 50 -1.45 14.93 -4.69
CA ILE A 50 -2.13 14.73 -3.42
C ILE A 50 -3.52 15.37 -3.50
N ALA A 51 -4.53 14.66 -3.01
CA ALA A 51 -5.89 15.18 -2.91
C ALA A 51 -5.93 16.35 -1.90
N PRO A 52 -6.72 17.41 -2.16
CA PRO A 52 -6.77 18.57 -1.26
C PRO A 52 -7.36 18.24 0.11
N SER A 53 -8.25 17.25 0.18
CA SER A 53 -8.90 16.76 1.39
C SER A 53 -9.53 15.39 1.14
N ILE A 54 -9.85 14.67 2.22
CA ILE A 54 -10.67 13.46 2.21
C ILE A 54 -11.61 13.48 3.42
N ALA A 55 -12.81 12.91 3.27
CA ALA A 55 -13.84 12.86 4.31
C ALA A 55 -14.51 11.48 4.31
N GLY A 56 -15.24 11.16 5.39
CA GLY A 56 -16.12 9.99 5.44
C GLY A 56 -17.20 10.02 4.34
N GLY A 57 -17.59 8.86 3.86
CA GLY A 57 -18.56 8.67 2.78
C GLY A 57 -17.99 8.84 1.37
N VAL A 58 -16.72 9.22 1.21
CA VAL A 58 -16.09 9.40 -0.11
C VAL A 58 -15.73 8.04 -0.72
N ALA A 59 -16.15 7.81 -1.97
CA ALA A 59 -15.71 6.65 -2.75
C ALA A 59 -14.22 6.76 -3.09
N VAL A 60 -13.49 5.69 -2.86
CA VAL A 60 -12.05 5.59 -3.10
C VAL A 60 -11.71 4.41 -3.99
N VAL A 61 -10.60 4.57 -4.68
CA VAL A 61 -9.92 3.53 -5.44
C VAL A 61 -8.69 3.10 -4.63
N LEU A 62 -8.59 1.82 -4.31
CA LEU A 62 -7.47 1.25 -3.57
C LEU A 62 -6.46 0.72 -4.56
N GLY A 63 -5.26 1.31 -4.57
CA GLY A 63 -4.15 0.82 -5.38
C GLY A 63 -3.19 0.02 -4.52
N GLY A 64 -2.87 -1.21 -4.91
CA GLY A 64 -1.89 -2.06 -4.23
C GLY A 64 -1.45 -3.21 -5.13
N ALA A 65 -0.69 -4.15 -4.58
CA ALA A 65 -0.45 -5.46 -5.21
C ALA A 65 -1.62 -6.41 -4.87
N GLY A 66 -2.83 -5.86 -4.91
CA GLY A 66 -4.04 -6.50 -4.42
C GLY A 66 -4.41 -7.74 -5.22
N PHE A 67 -4.97 -8.70 -4.51
CA PHE A 67 -5.68 -9.82 -5.09
C PHE A 67 -7.18 -9.44 -5.11
N VAL A 68 -7.95 -9.84 -6.12
CA VAL A 68 -9.42 -9.61 -6.12
C VAL A 68 -10.10 -10.70 -5.34
N ALA A 69 -10.89 -10.30 -4.35
CA ALA A 69 -11.66 -11.16 -3.47
C ALA A 69 -12.11 -12.45 -4.17
N GLY A 70 -11.64 -13.58 -3.66
CA GLY A 70 -11.94 -14.93 -4.12
C GLY A 70 -13.33 -15.31 -3.63
N GLU A 71 -13.64 -16.60 -3.67
CA GLU A 71 -14.92 -17.07 -3.14
C GLU A 71 -15.07 -16.64 -1.67
N ALA A 72 -16.13 -15.86 -1.41
CA ALA A 72 -16.50 -15.46 -0.07
C ALA A 72 -16.89 -16.71 0.73
N SER A 73 -16.40 -16.81 1.96
CA SER A 73 -16.85 -17.77 2.96
C SER A 73 -17.84 -17.11 3.92
N ALA A 74 -18.43 -17.89 4.82
CA ALA A 74 -19.33 -17.36 5.84
C ALA A 74 -18.67 -16.33 6.79
N SER A 75 -17.33 -16.30 6.87
CA SER A 75 -16.59 -15.45 7.80
C SER A 75 -15.72 -14.37 7.14
N GLY A 76 -15.65 -14.32 5.80
CA GLY A 76 -14.82 -13.35 5.11
C GLY A 76 -14.34 -13.82 3.75
N VAL A 77 -13.22 -13.27 3.29
CA VAL A 77 -12.61 -13.65 2.01
C VAL A 77 -11.21 -14.20 2.22
N SER A 78 -10.93 -15.37 1.64
CA SER A 78 -9.57 -15.93 1.58
C SER A 78 -8.79 -15.34 0.42
N TRP A 79 -7.57 -14.87 0.72
CA TRP A 79 -6.64 -14.33 -0.28
C TRP A 79 -5.80 -15.41 -0.99
N SER A 80 -5.95 -16.70 -0.65
CA SER A 80 -5.06 -17.79 -1.14
C SER A 80 -5.39 -18.35 -2.53
N THR A 81 -6.52 -18.00 -3.13
CA THR A 81 -7.05 -18.61 -4.37
C THR A 81 -7.14 -17.64 -5.56
N GLN A 82 -6.56 -16.45 -5.45
CA GLN A 82 -7.03 -15.31 -6.25
C GLN A 82 -6.15 -14.93 -7.46
N ARG A 83 -6.84 -14.38 -8.47
CA ARG A 83 -6.29 -13.70 -9.64
C ARG A 83 -5.73 -12.34 -9.19
N ARG A 84 -4.47 -12.06 -9.53
CA ARG A 84 -3.84 -10.75 -9.36
C ARG A 84 -4.61 -9.76 -10.24
N VAL A 85 -5.29 -8.78 -9.65
CA VAL A 85 -5.94 -7.71 -10.40
C VAL A 85 -5.57 -6.39 -9.78
N GLU A 86 -5.40 -5.43 -10.66
CA GLU A 86 -5.22 -4.04 -10.32
C GLU A 86 -6.57 -3.41 -9.90
N TRP A 87 -6.57 -2.70 -8.77
CA TRP A 87 -7.58 -1.75 -8.27
C TRP A 87 -8.92 -2.32 -7.77
N GLY A 88 -9.20 -2.14 -6.47
CA GLY A 88 -10.53 -2.31 -5.87
C GLY A 88 -11.17 -0.96 -5.52
N THR A 89 -12.46 -0.93 -5.24
CA THR A 89 -13.15 0.28 -4.75
C THR A 89 -13.66 0.11 -3.33
N ASN A 90 -13.68 1.17 -2.52
CA ASN A 90 -14.28 1.16 -1.18
C ASN A 90 -14.85 2.55 -0.89
N VAL A 91 -15.52 2.73 0.25
CA VAL A 91 -15.98 4.01 0.78
C VAL A 91 -15.22 4.29 2.08
N VAL A 92 -14.74 5.52 2.23
CA VAL A 92 -14.12 5.96 3.48
C VAL A 92 -15.14 5.90 4.61
N GLU A 93 -14.89 5.09 5.64
CA GLU A 93 -15.75 5.08 6.82
C GLU A 93 -15.51 6.36 7.64
N SER A 94 -14.24 6.70 7.89
CA SER A 94 -13.87 7.95 8.56
C SER A 94 -12.52 8.47 8.09
N ALA A 95 -12.33 9.79 8.19
CA ALA A 95 -11.05 10.45 7.95
C ALA A 95 -10.79 11.50 9.04
N SER A 96 -9.67 11.34 9.76
CA SER A 96 -9.11 12.33 10.69
C SER A 96 -7.92 13.05 10.06
N HIS A 97 -7.26 13.92 10.82
CA HIS A 97 -6.06 14.62 10.35
C HIS A 97 -4.94 13.69 9.86
N ASP A 98 -4.78 12.54 10.50
CA ASP A 98 -3.65 11.62 10.33
C ASP A 98 -4.06 10.23 9.83
N ARG A 99 -5.35 9.89 9.82
CA ARG A 99 -5.82 8.53 9.57
C ARG A 99 -7.05 8.51 8.66
N ILE A 100 -7.11 7.49 7.82
CA ILE A 100 -8.26 7.08 7.04
C ILE A 100 -8.63 5.67 7.49
N THR A 101 -9.91 5.43 7.75
CA THR A 101 -10.45 4.09 7.99
C THR A 101 -11.34 3.66 6.83
N LEU A 102 -11.19 2.41 6.42
CA LEU A 102 -11.98 1.76 5.39
C LEU A 102 -12.59 0.52 6.02
N ARG A 103 -13.92 0.43 6.02
CA ARG A 103 -14.61 -0.78 6.46
C ARG A 103 -14.79 -1.69 5.26
N PHE A 104 -14.68 -3.01 5.47
CA PHE A 104 -14.93 -4.00 4.42
C PHE A 104 -16.23 -4.76 4.73
N ASP A 105 -17.29 -4.49 3.98
CA ASP A 105 -18.63 -5.09 4.18
C ASP A 105 -18.96 -6.19 3.13
N ALA A 106 -18.01 -6.49 2.23
CA ALA A 106 -18.12 -7.41 1.10
C ALA A 106 -19.30 -7.16 0.16
N ILE A 107 -19.60 -5.90 -0.11
CA ILE A 107 -20.53 -5.56 -1.20
C ILE A 107 -19.89 -5.86 -2.56
N PRO A 108 -20.67 -6.19 -3.61
CA PRO A 108 -20.11 -6.50 -4.93
C PRO A 108 -19.18 -5.39 -5.46
N GLY A 109 -17.93 -5.76 -5.77
CA GLY A 109 -16.91 -4.82 -6.26
C GLY A 109 -16.13 -4.08 -5.17
N GLU A 110 -16.41 -4.34 -3.89
CA GLU A 110 -15.65 -3.78 -2.78
C GLU A 110 -14.25 -4.42 -2.66
N GLY A 111 -13.24 -3.59 -2.45
CA GLY A 111 -11.88 -4.00 -2.13
C GLY A 111 -11.48 -3.56 -0.73
N THR A 112 -10.46 -4.20 -0.17
CA THR A 112 -9.79 -3.76 1.06
C THR A 112 -8.30 -4.06 0.93
N PHE A 113 -7.48 -3.57 1.86
CA PHE A 113 -6.07 -3.95 1.90
C PHE A 113 -5.92 -5.38 2.40
N ALA A 114 -5.00 -6.13 1.78
CA ALA A 114 -4.62 -7.46 2.20
C ALA A 114 -3.24 -7.45 2.87
N ARG A 115 -2.86 -8.60 3.42
CA ARG A 115 -1.51 -8.80 3.93
C ARG A 115 -0.50 -8.49 2.81
N PHE A 116 0.50 -7.66 3.13
CA PHE A 116 1.55 -7.16 2.22
C PHE A 116 1.17 -5.96 1.34
N ASP A 117 -0.01 -5.38 1.51
CA ASP A 117 -0.37 -4.10 0.87
C ASP A 117 0.14 -2.87 1.64
N SER A 118 1.03 -3.02 2.62
CA SER A 118 1.64 -1.86 3.30
C SER A 118 2.36 -0.96 2.29
N GLY A 119 1.99 0.32 2.25
CA GLY A 119 2.45 1.26 1.23
C GLY A 119 1.53 1.40 0.01
N ALA A 120 0.46 0.60 -0.08
CA ALA A 120 -0.62 0.77 -1.05
C ALA A 120 -1.24 2.19 -0.95
N GLY A 121 -1.75 2.71 -2.06
CA GLY A 121 -2.38 4.04 -2.10
C GLY A 121 -3.90 3.98 -1.94
N VAL A 122 -4.45 4.94 -1.21
CA VAL A 122 -5.88 5.31 -1.25
C VAL A 122 -5.99 6.49 -2.20
N PHE A 123 -6.84 6.36 -3.23
CA PHE A 123 -7.03 7.38 -4.24
C PHE A 123 -8.48 7.86 -4.29
N VAL A 124 -8.69 9.15 -4.53
CA VAL A 124 -9.98 9.72 -4.90
C VAL A 124 -9.94 10.13 -6.37
N ARG A 125 -11.09 10.17 -7.02
CA ARG A 125 -11.19 10.72 -8.38
C ARG A 125 -11.43 12.22 -8.33
N ASP A 126 -10.74 12.98 -9.17
CA ASP A 126 -11.07 14.38 -9.44
C ASP A 126 -12.26 14.49 -10.42
N ALA A 127 -12.68 15.72 -10.72
CA ALA A 127 -13.80 15.99 -11.62
C ALA A 127 -13.58 15.49 -13.07
N SER A 128 -12.33 15.26 -13.47
CA SER A 128 -11.98 14.70 -14.79
C SER A 128 -11.85 13.17 -14.77
N GLY A 129 -12.04 12.54 -13.60
CA GLY A 129 -11.85 11.11 -13.39
C GLY A 129 -10.40 10.70 -13.09
N GLY A 130 -9.47 11.66 -13.05
CA GLY A 130 -8.07 11.45 -12.69
C GLY A 130 -7.91 11.05 -11.22
N LEU A 131 -6.89 10.25 -10.90
CA LEU A 131 -6.65 9.80 -9.53
C LEU A 131 -5.77 10.79 -8.76
N LEU A 132 -6.19 11.11 -7.53
CA LEU A 132 -5.44 11.90 -6.57
C LEU A 132 -5.16 11.03 -5.34
N LEU A 133 -3.91 11.02 -4.84
CA LEU A 133 -3.59 10.25 -3.63
C LEU A 133 -4.15 10.96 -2.39
N ALA A 134 -4.97 10.24 -1.63
CA ALA A 134 -5.49 10.70 -0.35
C ALA A 134 -4.86 9.99 0.85
N GLY A 135 -4.34 8.77 0.69
CA GLY A 135 -3.73 8.04 1.80
C GLY A 135 -2.74 6.95 1.41
N ILE A 136 -2.04 6.44 2.41
CA ILE A 136 -1.11 5.31 2.28
C ILE A 136 -1.47 4.22 3.28
N ALA A 137 -1.73 3.03 2.80
CA ALA A 137 -2.08 1.86 3.59
C ALA A 137 -0.96 1.51 4.58
N THR A 138 -1.34 1.30 5.83
CA THR A 138 -0.44 0.86 6.90
C THR A 138 -0.91 -0.42 7.56
N ASN A 139 -2.20 -0.74 7.49
CA ASN A 139 -2.74 -1.96 8.05
C ASN A 139 -3.89 -2.50 7.20
N ALA A 140 -3.82 -3.79 6.91
CA ALA A 140 -4.92 -4.58 6.38
C ALA A 140 -5.66 -5.21 7.57
N GLY A 141 -6.84 -4.69 7.90
CA GLY A 141 -7.67 -5.29 8.96
C GLY A 141 -7.96 -6.77 8.67
N GLY A 142 -7.95 -7.60 9.72
CA GLY A 142 -8.27 -9.04 9.62
C GLY A 142 -7.18 -9.98 10.14
N ARG A 143 -7.43 -11.29 9.99
CA ARG A 143 -6.49 -12.36 10.37
C ARG A 143 -5.52 -12.64 9.21
N ARG A 144 -4.43 -13.36 9.51
CA ARG A 144 -3.39 -13.66 8.51
C ARG A 144 -3.98 -14.31 7.25
N GLY A 145 -4.01 -13.56 6.15
CA GLY A 145 -4.45 -14.09 4.85
C GLY A 145 -5.96 -14.05 4.61
N GLU A 146 -6.70 -13.35 5.48
CA GLU A 146 -8.15 -13.16 5.35
C GLU A 146 -8.54 -11.73 5.72
N SER A 147 -9.54 -11.19 5.03
CA SER A 147 -10.24 -9.98 5.49
C SER A 147 -11.64 -10.40 5.94
N GLU A 148 -11.92 -10.20 7.22
CA GLU A 148 -13.21 -10.51 7.84
C GLU A 148 -14.21 -9.40 7.47
N PHE A 149 -15.50 -9.74 7.36
CA PHE A 149 -16.53 -8.73 7.19
C PHE A 149 -16.59 -7.80 8.40
N GLY A 150 -16.79 -6.51 8.17
CA GLY A 150 -16.69 -5.46 9.17
C GLY A 150 -15.26 -5.14 9.63
N SER A 151 -14.23 -5.76 9.03
CA SER A 151 -12.85 -5.42 9.36
C SER A 151 -12.49 -4.01 8.92
N ILE A 152 -11.64 -3.35 9.73
CA ILE A 152 -11.17 -2.00 9.47
C ILE A 152 -9.75 -2.03 8.92
N ALA A 153 -9.61 -1.60 7.67
CA ALA A 153 -8.33 -1.27 7.06
C ALA A 153 -7.94 0.18 7.40
N LEU A 154 -6.63 0.40 7.58
CA LEU A 154 -6.08 1.70 7.97
C LEU A 154 -5.11 2.22 6.92
N ALA A 155 -5.22 3.51 6.66
CA ALA A 155 -4.24 4.27 5.91
C ALA A 155 -3.88 5.56 6.68
N VAL A 156 -2.67 6.05 6.47
CA VAL A 156 -2.31 7.41 6.89
C VAL A 156 -2.96 8.40 5.94
N ASN A 157 -3.67 9.39 6.47
CA ASN A 157 -4.25 10.46 5.68
C ASN A 157 -3.14 11.40 5.21
N VAL A 158 -2.79 11.41 3.91
CA VAL A 158 -1.73 12.29 3.40
C VAL A 158 -2.23 13.69 3.02
N THR A 159 -3.55 13.91 3.05
CA THR A 159 -4.17 15.21 2.81
C THR A 159 -4.14 16.10 4.05
N GLY A 160 -3.82 15.53 5.22
CA GLY A 160 -3.57 16.27 6.45
C GLY A 160 -2.48 17.32 6.26
N ARG A 161 -2.79 18.58 6.59
CA ARG A 161 -1.87 19.71 6.40
C ARG A 161 -0.52 19.44 7.09
N GLY A 162 0.57 19.54 6.33
CA GLY A 162 1.93 19.59 6.89
C GLY A 162 2.72 18.29 6.88
N LEU A 163 2.14 17.18 6.40
CA LEU A 163 2.79 15.88 6.48
C LEU A 163 4.11 15.79 5.72
N LEU A 164 4.19 16.40 4.53
CA LEU A 164 5.39 16.40 3.71
C LEU A 164 5.44 17.66 2.83
N PRO A 165 6.03 18.78 3.28
CA PRO A 165 6.11 20.02 2.50
C PRO A 165 6.90 19.88 1.18
N SER A 166 7.48 18.71 0.90
CA SER A 166 8.34 18.46 -0.26
C SER A 166 7.96 17.23 -1.09
N VAL A 167 6.78 16.61 -0.88
CA VAL A 167 6.33 15.49 -1.74
C VAL A 167 5.22 15.98 -2.66
N SER A 168 5.60 16.29 -3.89
CA SER A 168 4.69 16.74 -4.96
C SER A 168 4.13 15.59 -5.81
N ALA A 169 4.56 14.34 -5.55
CA ALA A 169 4.48 13.29 -6.56
C ALA A 169 4.63 11.85 -6.02
N ILE A 170 3.75 10.92 -6.43
CA ILE A 170 3.80 9.47 -6.18
C ILE A 170 3.60 8.70 -7.48
N PRO A 171 4.39 7.68 -7.83
CA PRO A 171 4.35 7.06 -9.16
C PRO A 171 2.94 6.59 -9.58
N ALA A 172 2.61 6.83 -10.86
CA ALA A 172 1.35 6.48 -11.51
C ALA A 172 1.07 4.94 -11.51
N PRO A 173 -0.14 4.47 -11.85
CA PRO A 173 -0.53 3.06 -11.75
C PRO A 173 0.13 2.22 -12.86
N GLY A 174 0.29 0.91 -12.61
CA GLY A 174 1.07 -0.02 -13.44
C GLY A 174 2.45 -0.35 -12.86
N SER A 175 2.82 0.32 -11.76
CA SER A 175 4.20 0.36 -11.27
C SER A 175 4.38 0.05 -9.80
N MET A 176 3.35 -0.27 -9.02
CA MET A 176 3.53 -0.20 -7.58
C MET A 176 4.62 -1.17 -7.09
N CYS A 177 5.55 -0.62 -6.32
CA CYS A 177 6.78 -1.30 -6.00
C CYS A 177 6.50 -2.53 -5.14
N LEU A 178 6.71 -3.72 -5.72
CA LEU A 178 6.99 -4.90 -4.92
C LEU A 178 8.31 -4.61 -4.20
N MET A 179 8.23 -4.15 -2.94
CA MET A 179 9.39 -4.22 -2.08
C MET A 179 9.69 -5.70 -1.89
N GLY A 180 10.62 -6.24 -2.69
CA GLY A 180 11.12 -7.60 -2.55
C GLY A 180 11.82 -7.88 -1.20
N ALA A 181 11.78 -6.94 -0.27
CA ALA A 181 12.40 -7.03 1.04
C ALA A 181 11.65 -7.95 2.03
N CYS A 182 10.42 -8.42 1.74
CA CYS A 182 9.68 -9.27 2.69
C CYS A 182 9.81 -10.78 2.52
N PHE A 183 10.52 -11.34 1.52
CA PHE A 183 10.61 -12.81 1.38
C PHE A 183 11.97 -13.43 1.05
N ALA A 184 13.06 -12.68 0.88
CA ALA A 184 14.39 -13.26 0.68
C ALA A 184 15.12 -13.59 2.01
N GLY A 185 14.39 -14.04 3.05
CA GLY A 185 14.92 -14.22 4.40
C GLY A 185 14.66 -15.57 5.09
N PHE A 186 13.90 -16.50 4.49
CA PHE A 186 13.70 -17.84 5.08
C PHE A 186 13.57 -18.92 4.00
N ALA A 187 14.69 -19.26 3.37
CA ALA A 187 14.88 -20.57 2.75
C ALA A 187 16.39 -20.84 2.59
N GLY A 188 16.95 -21.73 3.42
CA GLY A 188 18.17 -22.44 3.05
C GLY A 188 19.47 -22.15 3.80
N MET A 189 19.47 -22.05 5.13
CA MET A 189 20.64 -22.49 5.91
C MET A 189 20.36 -23.89 6.45
N ARG A 190 20.68 -24.92 5.65
CA ARG A 190 20.93 -26.26 6.19
C ARG A 190 22.28 -26.21 6.90
N PRO A 191 22.41 -26.72 8.15
CA PRO A 191 23.72 -26.90 8.76
C PRO A 191 24.55 -27.84 7.87
N LYS A 192 25.74 -27.40 7.44
CA LYS A 192 26.75 -28.30 6.90
C LYS A 192 27.12 -29.27 8.03
N ARG A 193 26.65 -30.52 7.96
CA ARG A 193 27.28 -31.62 8.68
C ARG A 193 28.72 -31.71 8.17
N ARG A 194 29.68 -31.45 9.06
CA ARG A 194 31.06 -31.88 8.87
C ARG A 194 31.07 -33.40 9.07
N SER A 195 31.08 -34.15 7.97
CA SER A 195 31.64 -35.50 8.01
C SER A 195 33.16 -35.34 8.05
N GLY A 196 33.74 -35.58 9.23
CA GLY A 196 35.16 -35.88 9.37
C GLY A 196 35.48 -37.25 8.79
N CYS A 197 36.78 -37.47 8.55
CA CYS A 197 37.43 -38.65 8.00
C CYS A 197 36.87 -40.00 8.43
#